data_AF-A0A7G8BIY9-F1
#
_entry.id   AF-A0A7G8BIY9-F1
#
_cell.length_a   1.000
_cell.length_b   1.000
_cell.length_c   1.000
_cell.angle_alpha   90.00
_cell.angle_beta   90.00
_cell.angle_gamma   90.00
#
_symmetry.space_group_name_H-M   'P 1'
#
loop_
_entity.id
_entity.type
_entity.pdbx_description
1 polymer ?
#
loop_
_entity_poly.entity_id
_entity_poly.type
_entity_poly.pdbx_seq_one_letter_code
_entity_poly.pdbx_strand_id
1 'polypeptide(L)' 'MPSRSTITIHLDPQTARAYNAARAEEKRKMQALLSLWLQELTSGEIPSLQQVLDETGRKAQERGLTPEILEALLKGA' A
#
# COMPACT_ATOMS: atom_id res chain seq x y z
N MET A 1 12.97 -3.60 12.12
CA MET A 1 13.76 -2.74 11.20
C MET A 1 12.99 -2.64 9.90
N PRO A 2 12.55 -1.47 9.41
CA PRO A 2 11.89 -1.41 8.11
C PRO A 2 12.90 -1.80 7.02
N SER A 3 12.57 -2.78 6.20
CA SER A 3 13.40 -3.27 5.10
C SER A 3 13.45 -2.22 3.98
N ARG A 4 14.63 -1.71 3.65
CA ARG A 4 14.83 -0.86 2.47
C ARG A 4 14.97 -1.74 1.24
N SER A 5 14.06 -1.58 0.28
CA SER A 5 14.13 -2.22 -1.03
C SER A 5 14.53 -1.19 -2.07
N THR A 6 15.41 -1.54 -3.01
CA THR A 6 15.85 -0.67 -4.11
C THR A 6 15.52 -1.33 -5.44
N ILE A 7 14.96 -0.56 -6.36
CA ILE A 7 14.70 -0.96 -7.74
C ILE A 7 15.47 -0.03 -8.68
N THR A 8 15.88 -0.54 -9.84
CA THR A 8 16.50 0.26 -10.91
C THR A 8 15.45 0.56 -11.96
N ILE A 9 15.28 1.83 -12.32
CA ILE A 9 14.33 2.27 -13.34
C ILE A 9 15.12 2.95 -14.45
N HIS A 10 14.96 2.48 -15.68
CA HIS A 10 15.56 3.11 -16.84
C HIS A 10 14.72 4.33 -17.24
N LEU A 11 15.35 5.50 -17.19
CA LEU A 11 14.78 6.77 -17.63
C LEU A 11 15.43 7.19 -18.94
N ASP A 12 14.79 8.11 -19.67
CA ASP A 12 15.45 8.74 -20.79
C ASP A 12 16.72 9.50 -20.30
N PRO A 13 17.74 9.66 -21.17
CA PRO A 13 19.01 10.25 -20.76
C PRO A 13 18.91 11.67 -20.20
N GLN A 14 17.94 12.46 -20.66
CA GLN A 14 17.77 13.84 -20.21
C GLN A 14 17.20 13.88 -18.79
N THR A 15 16.16 13.10 -18.53
CA THR A 15 15.56 12.98 -17.19
C THR A 15 16.54 12.39 -16.18
N ALA A 16 17.32 11.38 -16.56
CA ALA A 16 18.35 10.81 -15.70
C ALA A 16 19.41 11.85 -15.31
N ARG A 17 19.86 12.68 -16.26
CA ARG A 17 20.80 13.78 -16.00
C ARG A 17 20.21 14.83 -15.06
N ALA A 18 18.96 15.23 -15.29
CA ALA A 18 18.27 16.20 -14.45
C ALA A 18 18.11 15.69 -13.00
N TYR A 19 17.67 14.43 -12.83
CA TYR A 19 17.56 13.81 -11.51
C TYR A 19 18.92 13.75 -10.82
N ASN A 20 19.98 13.34 -11.52
CA ASN A 20 21.32 13.23 -10.94
C ASN A 20 21.91 14.59 -10.53
N ALA A 21 21.61 15.66 -11.27
CA ALA A 21 22.05 17.01 -10.97
C ALA A 21 21.26 17.69 -9.84
N ALA A 22 20.06 17.17 -9.49
CA ALA A 22 19.22 17.74 -8.45
C ALA A 22 19.81 17.60 -7.04
N ARG A 23 19.41 18.51 -6.14
CA ARG A 23 19.83 18.49 -4.73
C ARG A 23 19.22 17.30 -4.00
N ALA A 24 19.82 16.93 -2.87
CA ALA A 24 19.37 15.79 -2.06
C ALA A 24 17.91 15.92 -1.56
N GLU A 25 17.43 17.14 -1.32
CA GLU A 25 16.04 17.37 -0.94
C GLU A 25 15.08 17.14 -2.11
N GLU A 26 15.43 17.63 -3.30
CA GLU A 26 14.63 17.47 -4.52
C GLU A 26 14.56 16.00 -4.94
N LYS A 27 15.67 15.27 -4.85
CA LYS A 27 15.73 13.81 -5.03
C LYS A 27 14.77 13.09 -4.09
N ARG A 28 14.76 13.43 -2.80
CA ARG A 28 13.83 12.84 -1.82
C ARG A 28 12.37 13.11 -2.16
N LYS A 29 12.03 14.32 -2.59
CA LYS A 29 10.66 14.68 -3.02
C LYS A 29 10.24 13.86 -4.25
N MET A 30 11.11 13.77 -5.26
CA MET A 30 10.86 12.96 -6.46
C MET A 30 10.68 11.48 -6.13
N GLN A 31 11.51 10.92 -5.24
CA GLN A 31 11.39 9.53 -4.78
C GLN A 31 10.06 9.27 -4.07
N ALA A 32 9.58 10.20 -3.25
CA ALA A 32 8.29 10.07 -2.57
C ALA A 32 7.12 10.07 -3.56
N LEU A 33 7.13 10.99 -4.53
CA LEU A 33 6.11 11.08 -5.58
C LEU A 33 6.08 9.82 -6.45
N LEU A 34 7.25 9.35 -6.88
CA LEU A 34 7.37 8.12 -7.66
C LEU A 34 6.86 6.91 -6.87
N SER A 35 7.17 6.83 -5.58
CA SER A 35 6.68 5.74 -4.72
C SER A 35 5.16 5.75 -4.61
N LEU A 36 4.55 6.93 -4.46
CA LEU A 36 3.10 7.09 -4.41
C LEU A 36 2.43 6.67 -5.73
N TRP A 37 2.97 7.12 -6.87
CA TRP A 37 2.44 6.74 -8.18
C TRP A 37 2.61 5.25 -8.46
N LEU A 38 3.75 4.65 -8.09
CA LEU A 38 3.94 3.21 -8.22
C LEU A 38 2.95 2.45 -7.35
N GLN A 39 2.68 2.89 -6.12
CA GLN A 39 1.62 2.32 -5.29
C GLN A 39 0.26 2.44 -5.96
N GLU A 40 -0.12 3.62 -6.46
CA GLU A 40 -1.42 3.85 -7.10
C GLU A 40 -1.60 2.99 -8.36
N LEU A 41 -0.58 2.95 -9.23
CA LEU A 41 -0.61 2.17 -10.47
C LEU A 41 -0.59 0.65 -10.23
N THR A 42 0.07 0.21 -9.15
CA THR A 42 0.09 -1.22 -8.77
C THR A 42 -1.07 -1.62 -7.85
N SER A 43 -1.76 -0.64 -7.25
CA SER A 43 -3.04 -0.84 -6.54
C SER A 43 -4.21 -1.03 -7.52
N GLY A 44 -3.92 -1.31 -8.80
CA GLY A 44 -4.88 -1.54 -9.89
C GLY A 44 -5.88 -2.69 -9.68
N GLU A 45 -5.88 -3.33 -8.53
CA GLU A 45 -7.03 -4.05 -8.00
C GLU A 45 -7.48 -3.34 -6.72
N ILE A 46 -8.56 -2.55 -6.81
CA ILE A 46 -9.40 -2.34 -5.63
C ILE A 46 -9.70 -3.77 -5.15
N PRO A 47 -9.29 -4.16 -3.92
CA PRO A 47 -9.52 -5.51 -3.46
C PRO A 47 -11.00 -5.79 -3.64
N SER A 48 -11.32 -6.93 -4.22
CA SER A 48 -12.71 -7.31 -4.43
C SER A 48 -13.45 -7.17 -3.10
N LEU A 49 -14.74 -6.85 -3.14
CA LEU A 49 -15.53 -6.77 -1.91
C LEU A 49 -15.32 -8.03 -1.05
N GLN A 50 -15.16 -9.19 -1.68
CA GLN A 50 -14.80 -10.44 -1.04
C GLN A 50 -13.44 -10.38 -0.32
N GLN A 51 -12.36 -9.94 -0.98
CA GLN A 51 -11.05 -9.77 -0.35
C GLN A 51 -11.09 -8.80 0.84
N VAL A 52 -11.89 -7.73 0.75
CA VAL A 52 -12.08 -6.77 1.86
C VAL A 52 -12.84 -7.41 3.02
N LEU A 53 -13.92 -8.16 2.73
CA LEU A 53 -14.72 -8.86 3.73
C LEU A 53 -13.92 -9.97 4.42
N ASP A 54 -13.14 -10.75 3.66
CA ASP A 54 -12.29 -11.82 4.18
C ASP A 54 -11.22 -11.26 5.13
N GLU A 55 -10.54 -10.19 4.71
CA GLU A 55 -9.53 -9.52 5.53
C GLU A 55 -10.13 -8.89 6.79
N THR A 56 -11.33 -8.31 6.67
CA THR A 56 -12.05 -7.73 7.80
C THR A 56 -12.51 -8.82 8.79
N GLY A 57 -13.02 -9.94 8.28
CA GLY A 57 -13.42 -11.10 9.07
C GLY A 57 -12.23 -11.71 9.83
N ARG A 58 -11.09 -11.90 9.16
CA ARG A 58 -9.84 -12.37 9.79
C ARG A 58 -9.39 -11.46 10.93
N LYS A 59 -9.32 -10.14 10.68
CA LYS A 59 -8.95 -9.16 11.71
C LYS A 59 -9.92 -9.15 12.88
N ALA A 60 -11.21 -9.34 12.64
CA ALA A 60 -12.20 -9.38 13.70
C ALA A 60 -12.01 -10.62 14.58
N GLN A 61 -11.77 -11.79 13.99
CA GLN A 61 -11.47 -13.04 14.72
C GLN A 61 -10.19 -12.91 15.56
N GLU A 62 -9.11 -12.36 14.99
CA GLU A 62 -7.85 -12.08 15.70
C GLU A 62 -8.05 -11.15 16.91
N ARG A 63 -9.07 -10.29 16.85
CA ARG A 63 -9.45 -9.36 17.93
C ARG A 63 -10.48 -9.95 18.90
N GLY A 64 -10.78 -11.24 18.79
CA GLY A 64 -11.67 -11.95 19.71
C GLY A 64 -13.14 -11.96 19.28
N LEU A 65 -13.47 -11.63 18.02
CA LEU A 65 -14.82 -11.90 17.49
C LEU A 65 -14.98 -13.42 17.30
N THR A 66 -15.59 -14.07 18.28
CA THR A 66 -15.94 -15.49 18.21
C THR A 66 -17.27 -15.69 17.46
N PRO A 67 -17.56 -16.91 16.97
CA PRO A 67 -18.85 -17.22 16.35
C PRO A 67 -20.04 -16.87 17.23
N GLU A 68 -19.93 -17.06 18.55
CA GLU A 68 -21.00 -16.78 19.51
C GLU A 68 -21.25 -15.27 19.66
N ILE A 69 -20.19 -14.46 19.68
CA ILE A 69 -20.30 -12.99 19.74
C ILE A 69 -20.90 -12.46 18.43
N LEU A 70 -20.46 -12.99 17.28
CA LEU A 70 -21.01 -12.64 15.98
C LEU A 70 -22.50 -12.98 15.91
N GLU A 71 -22.90 -14.17 16.36
CA GLU A 71 -24.30 -14.60 16.38
C GLU A 71 -25.16 -13.71 17.29
N ALA A 72 -24.64 -13.29 18.45
CA ALA A 72 -25.32 -12.35 19.34
C ALA A 72 -25.51 -10.97 18.68
N LEU A 73 -24.50 -10.46 17.96
CA LEU A 73 -24.57 -9.19 17.23
C LEU A 73 -25.59 -9.23 16.08
N LEU A 74 -25.65 -10.33 15.32
CA LEU A 74 -26.57 -10.49 14.19
C LEU A 74 -28.03 -10.68 14.62
N LYS A 75 -28.27 -11.29 15.78
CA LYS A 75 -29.63 -11.44 16.34
C LYS A 75 -30.12 -10.21 17.08
N GLY A 76 -29.21 -9.30 17.46
CA GLY A 76 -29.53 -8.06 18.16
C GLY A 76 -29.71 -6.83 17.26
N ALA A 77 -29.60 -6.98 15.94
CA ALA A 77 -29.75 -5.93 14.93
C ALA A 77 -31.17 -5.89 14.32
#